data_AF-A0A529SKC2-F1
#
_entry.id   AF-A0A529SKC2-F1
#
_cell.length_a   1.000
_cell.length_b   1.000
_cell.length_c   1.000
_cell.angle_alpha   90.00
_cell.angle_beta   90.00
_cell.angle_gamma   90.00
#
_symmetry.space_group_name_H-M   'P 1'
#
loop_
_entity.id
_entity.type
_entity.pdbx_description
1 polymer ?
#
loop_
_entity_poly.entity_id
_entity_poly.type
_entity_poly.pdbx_seq_one_letter_code
_entity_poly.pdbx_strand_id
1 'polypeptide(L)' 'MTETLEIVTFRLKPGTEAGFVANNGVMTDWLARQPGFLARHLGKREDGAWVDVVRWRSLD' A
#
# COMPACT_ATOMS: atom_id res chain seq x y z
N MET A 1 7.83 -21.66 5.34
CA MET A 1 7.38 -20.81 4.21
C MET A 1 7.89 -19.40 4.46
N THR A 2 8.48 -18.77 3.45
CA THR A 2 8.95 -17.38 3.49
C THR A 2 7.92 -16.48 2.82
N GLU A 3 7.51 -15.42 3.50
CA GLU A 3 6.68 -14.35 2.92
C GLU A 3 7.58 -13.28 2.27
N THR A 4 7.01 -12.51 1.36
CA THR A 4 7.67 -11.37 0.71
C THR A 4 7.01 -10.07 1.12
N LEU A 5 7.81 -9.05 1.42
CA LEU A 5 7.35 -7.69 1.65
C LEU A 5 7.66 -6.84 0.43
N GLU A 6 6.63 -6.29 -0.18
CA GLU A 6 6.73 -5.16 -1.10
C GLU A 6 6.60 -3.88 -0.29
N ILE A 7 7.59 -2.98 -0.40
CA ILE A 7 7.61 -1.70 0.33
C ILE A 7 7.77 -0.57 -0.68
N VAL A 8 6.72 0.23 -0.82
CA VAL A 8 6.69 1.38 -1.74
C VAL A 8 6.67 2.66 -0.94
N THR A 9 7.62 3.57 -1.20
CA THR A 9 7.65 4.91 -0.61
C THR A 9 7.39 5.96 -1.68
N PHE A 10 6.45 6.87 -1.43
CA PHE A 10 6.09 7.92 -2.39
C PHE A 10 5.65 9.20 -1.69
N ARG A 11 5.55 10.30 -2.45
CA ARG A 11 4.96 11.56 -2.01
C ARG A 11 3.75 11.88 -2.87
N LEU A 12 2.70 12.38 -2.24
CA LEU A 12 1.53 12.87 -2.94
C LEU A 12 1.79 14.26 -3.54
N LYS A 13 1.11 14.55 -4.65
CA LYS A 13 1.10 15.91 -5.19
C LYS A 13 0.36 16.85 -4.22
N PRO A 14 0.75 18.13 -4.12
CA PRO A 14 0.07 19.10 -3.26
C PRO A 14 -1.44 19.11 -3.51
N GLY A 15 -2.24 19.14 -2.44
CA GLY A 15 -3.71 19.18 -2.51
C GLY A 15 -4.41 17.86 -2.82
N THR A 16 -3.70 16.75 -3.00
CA THR A 16 -4.32 15.45 -3.38
C THR A 16 -4.57 14.49 -2.23
N GLU A 17 -4.11 14.80 -1.02
CA GLU A 17 -4.14 13.89 0.13
C GLU A 17 -5.54 13.44 0.52
N ALA A 18 -6.50 14.36 0.62
CA ALA A 18 -7.88 14.02 1.00
C ALA A 18 -8.51 13.02 0.01
N GLY A 19 -8.32 13.24 -1.29
CA GLY A 19 -8.81 12.34 -2.33
C GLY A 19 -8.10 10.99 -2.33
N PHE A 20 -6.79 10.97 -2.04
CA PHE A 20 -6.03 9.74 -1.89
C PHE A 20 -6.55 8.89 -0.71
N VAL A 21 -6.76 9.51 0.46
CA VAL A 21 -7.29 8.82 1.65
C VAL A 21 -8.72 8.31 1.38
N ALA A 22 -9.59 9.14 0.79
CA ALA A 22 -10.97 8.76 0.48
C ALA A 22 -11.05 7.57 -0.48
N ASN A 23 -10.13 7.48 -1.45
CA ASN A 23 -10.12 6.43 -2.45
C ASN A 23 -9.21 5.25 -2.09
N ASN A 24 -8.57 5.25 -0.92
CA ASN A 24 -7.59 4.24 -0.55
C ASN A 24 -8.16 2.81 -0.53
N GLY A 25 -9.46 2.67 -0.21
CA GLY A 25 -10.15 1.38 -0.21
C GLY A 25 -10.15 0.69 -1.57
N VAL A 26 -10.21 1.45 -2.67
CA VAL A 26 -10.21 0.91 -4.04
C VAL A 26 -8.95 0.08 -4.32
N MET A 27 -7.79 0.57 -3.85
CA MET A 27 -6.52 -0.14 -4.00
C MET A 27 -6.49 -1.41 -3.15
N THR A 28 -6.96 -1.32 -1.90
CA THR A 28 -7.04 -2.48 -0.99
C THR A 28 -7.94 -3.57 -1.57
N ASP A 29 -9.11 -3.22 -2.11
CA ASP A 29 -10.06 -4.18 -2.71
C ASP A 29 -9.51 -4.81 -4.00
N TRP A 30 -8.72 -4.06 -4.76
CA TRP A 30 -8.00 -4.61 -5.91
C TRP A 30 -6.90 -5.57 -5.47
N LEU A 31 -6.05 -5.19 -4.50
CA LEU A 31 -4.98 -6.04 -3.97
C LEU A 31 -5.52 -7.34 -3.35
N ALA A 32 -6.64 -7.29 -2.63
CA ALA A 32 -7.29 -8.45 -2.02
C ALA A 32 -7.73 -9.52 -3.03
N ARG A 33 -7.84 -9.19 -4.32
CA ARG A 33 -8.17 -10.12 -5.41
C ARG A 33 -6.94 -10.70 -6.12
N GLN A 34 -5.74 -10.20 -5.81
CA GLN A 34 -4.53 -10.68 -6.47
C GLN A 34 -4.07 -12.01 -5.87
N PRO A 35 -3.60 -12.96 -6.69
CA PRO A 35 -3.03 -14.20 -6.19
C PRO A 35 -1.90 -13.94 -5.19
N GLY A 36 -1.92 -14.65 -4.06
CA GLY A 36 -0.84 -14.55 -3.07
C GLY A 36 -0.91 -13.33 -2.14
N PHE A 37 -1.88 -12.42 -2.30
CA PHE A 37 -2.07 -11.31 -1.35
C PHE A 37 -2.37 -11.83 0.06
N LEU A 38 -1.71 -11.25 1.07
CA LEU A 38 -1.93 -11.58 2.48
C LEU A 38 -2.46 -10.38 3.27
N ALA A 39 -1.81 -9.21 3.15
CA ALA A 39 -2.20 -8.01 3.87
C ALA A 39 -1.60 -6.76 3.24
N ARG A 40 -2.16 -5.60 3.61
CA ARG A 40 -1.64 -4.27 3.26
C ARG A 40 -1.64 -3.36 4.48
N HIS A 41 -0.57 -2.60 4.65
CA HIS A 41 -0.46 -1.52 5.63
C HIS A 41 0.00 -0.24 4.94
N LEU A 42 -0.80 0.82 5.06
CA LEU A 42 -0.47 2.14 4.53
C LEU A 42 -0.27 3.12 5.68
N GLY A 43 0.85 3.83 5.67
CA GLY A 43 1.18 4.82 6.68
C GLY A 43 1.74 6.11 6.08
N LYS A 44 1.49 7.22 6.76
CA LYS A 44 2.12 8.52 6.48
C LYS A 44 3.22 8.76 7.51
N ARG A 45 4.41 9.10 7.06
CA ARG A 45 5.56 9.48 7.89
C ARG A 45 5.46 10.97 8.25
N GLU A 46 6.18 11.35 9.30
CA GLU A 46 6.27 12.74 9.76
C GLU A 46 6.83 13.70 8.69
N ASP A 47 7.69 13.18 7.80
CA ASP A 47 8.27 13.93 6.67
C ASP A 47 7.31 14.10 5.47
N GLY A 48 6.05 13.69 5.63
CA GLY A 48 5.01 13.76 4.61
C GLY A 48 5.10 12.68 3.52
N ALA A 49 6.08 11.78 3.56
CA ALA A 49 6.11 10.61 2.68
C ALA A 49 5.08 9.57 3.12
N TRP A 50 4.57 8.82 2.16
CA TRP A 50 3.70 7.67 2.37
C TRP A 50 4.49 6.38 2.16
N VAL A 51 4.18 5.36 2.96
CA VAL A 51 4.75 4.02 2.86
C VAL A 51 3.60 3.04 2.72
N ASP A 52 3.59 2.28 1.64
CA ASP A 52 2.68 1.16 1.40
C ASP A 52 3.46 -0.15 1.54
N VAL A 53 3.03 -0.98 2.49
CA VAL A 53 3.64 -2.29 2.77
C VAL A 53 2.63 -3.37 2.42
N VAL A 54 2.94 -4.17 1.40
CA VAL A 54 2.12 -5.31 1.00
C VAL A 54 2.84 -6.60 1.37
N ARG A 55 2.11 -7.49 2.04
CA ARG A 55 2.55 -8.85 2.37
C ARG A 55 2.06 -9.80 1.30
N TRP A 56 2.99 -10.53 0.71
CA TRP A 56 2.76 -11.53 -0.31
C TRP A 56 3.20 -12.92 0.19
N ARG A 57 2.54 -13.96 -0.31
CA ARG A 57 2.90 -15.36 -0.03
C ARG A 57 4.29 -15.71 -0.54
N SER A 58 4.71 -15.11 -1.65
CA SER A 58 5.99 -15.32 -2.32
C SER A 58 6.32 -14.13 -3.22
N LEU A 59 7.52 -14.12 -3.80
CA LEU A 59 7.93 -13.15 -4.81
C LEU A 59 7.31 -13.43 -6.20
N ASP A 60 6.99 -14.71 -6.45
CA ASP A 60 6.46 -15.22 -7.72
C ASP A 60 4.95 -14.99 -7.89
#